data_AF-A0A5C5W5I4-F1
#
_entry.id   AF-A0A5C5W5I4-F1
#
_cell.length_a   1.000
_cell.length_b   1.000
_cell.length_c   1.000
_cell.angle_alpha   90.00
_cell.angle_beta   90.00
_cell.angle_gamma   90.00
#
_symmetry.space_group_name_H-M   'P 1'
#
loop_
_entity.id
_entity.type
_entity.pdbx_description
1 polymer ?
#
loop_
_entity_poly.entity_id
_entity_poly.type
_entity_poly.pdbx_seq_one_letter_code
_entity_poly.pdbx_strand_id
1 'polypeptide(L)'
;MAGRERALPYEGKHREAVYQQLCAQITREAIDLPSLTRCAAMALAHPEASRDPALAGMIRNFVAERENAIRFQDMEMKGGKQPGSKLRMAFGGPMPAPAEPTKAQLMTTLHKLEHDFDLRSLRFDYAGAMEIAARVQELRRRFPVHIDEATANAFADKIDELRTRCERWQQQITELGKQAASAAAGGEQEKATWILRRLHAIQVLHPALLPDSQIEAIRKTAATASATREQHEAVGAVLQREKQIADEINQLADVIIQFHRLEREHPRESPLVEAALARYKAAVRRVYAFDTEWLASLMVEMESLLDELHGDDRRAHGQVTRFIANVRSALLRLRQEIREIKAELGGGGATGPSEPRA
;
A
#
# COMPACT_ATOMS: atom_id res chain seq x y z
N MET A 1 2.77 -6.53 48.97
CA MET A 1 1.77 -5.48 48.68
C MET A 1 2.28 -4.72 47.45
N ALA A 2 2.15 -5.29 46.24
CA ALA A 2 1.01 -5.11 45.34
C ALA A 2 0.80 -3.62 44.98
N GLY A 3 0.95 -3.13 43.75
CA GLY A 3 1.39 -3.71 42.49
C GLY A 3 1.79 -2.52 41.59
N ARG A 4 2.93 -2.60 40.91
CA ARG A 4 3.25 -1.69 39.81
C ARG A 4 2.41 -2.13 38.62
N GLU A 5 1.28 -1.47 38.41
CA GLU A 5 0.49 -1.59 37.19
C GLU A 5 1.37 -1.19 36.01
N ARG A 6 1.90 -2.22 35.32
CA ARG A 6 2.37 -2.07 33.95
C ARG A 6 1.12 -1.86 33.11
N ALA A 7 0.78 -0.59 32.86
CA ALA A 7 -0.20 -0.23 31.84
C ALA A 7 0.16 -0.97 30.55
N LEU A 8 -0.75 -1.82 30.10
CA LEU A 8 -0.56 -2.62 28.89
C LEU A 8 -0.35 -1.65 27.71
N PRO A 9 0.55 -1.93 26.76
CA PRO A 9 0.82 -1.06 25.60
C PRO A 9 -0.42 -0.80 24.71
N TYR A 10 -1.52 -1.50 24.97
CA TYR A 10 -2.82 -1.32 24.34
C TYR A 10 -3.60 -0.10 24.87
N GLU A 11 -3.49 0.22 26.16
CA GLU A 11 -4.21 1.36 26.78
C GLU A 11 -3.69 2.72 26.29
N GLY A 12 -2.37 2.82 26.06
CA GLY A 12 -1.76 4.05 25.54
C GLY A 12 -2.20 4.36 24.11
N LYS A 13 -2.27 3.35 23.24
CA LYS A 13 -2.73 3.49 21.85
C LYS A 13 -4.21 3.81 21.75
N HIS A 14 -5.04 3.19 22.59
CA HIS A 14 -6.48 3.47 22.66
C HIS A 14 -6.73 4.90 23.16
N ARG A 15 -6.04 5.33 24.23
CA ARG A 15 -6.10 6.71 24.72
C ARG A 15 -5.73 7.73 23.65
N GLU A 16 -4.66 7.46 22.90
CA GLU A 16 -4.21 8.35 21.83
C GLU A 16 -5.22 8.42 20.68
N ALA A 17 -5.83 7.30 20.29
CA ALA A 17 -6.88 7.27 19.26
C ALA A 17 -8.12 8.10 19.67
N VAL A 18 -8.57 7.93 20.92
CA VAL A 18 -9.75 8.64 21.46
C VAL A 18 -9.45 10.13 21.62
N TYR A 19 -8.23 10.47 22.06
CA TYR A 19 -7.76 11.85 22.10
C TYR A 19 -7.80 12.50 20.71
N GLN A 20 -7.24 11.83 19.69
CA GLN A 20 -7.22 12.35 18.31
C GLN A 20 -8.63 12.53 17.76
N GLN A 21 -9.53 11.59 18.02
CA GLN A 21 -10.93 11.67 17.59
C GLN A 21 -11.65 12.88 18.21
N LEU A 22 -11.52 13.08 19.53
CA LEU A 22 -12.16 14.20 20.22
C LEU A 22 -11.55 15.55 19.82
N CYS A 23 -10.24 15.63 19.63
CA CYS A 23 -9.57 16.84 19.14
C CYS A 23 -9.98 17.18 17.70
N ALA A 24 -10.13 16.18 16.83
CA ALA A 24 -10.64 16.38 15.47
C ALA A 24 -12.09 16.89 15.48
N GLN A 25 -12.94 16.36 16.36
CA GLN A 25 -14.32 16.83 16.52
C GLN A 25 -14.37 18.29 17.00
N ILE A 26 -13.60 18.63 18.05
CA ILE A 26 -13.49 20.01 18.54
C ILE A 26 -13.02 20.96 17.43
N THR A 27 -12.02 20.56 16.64
CA THR A 27 -11.49 21.40 15.54
C THR A 27 -12.52 21.64 14.45
N ARG A 28 -13.38 20.65 14.17
CA ARG A 28 -14.41 20.71 13.13
C ARG A 28 -15.61 21.57 13.54
N GLU A 29 -16.00 21.52 14.81
CA GLU A 29 -17.25 22.11 15.30
C GLU A 29 -17.04 23.46 16.02
N ALA A 30 -15.84 23.74 16.55
CA ALA A 30 -15.52 24.98 17.26
C ALA A 30 -15.03 26.08 16.31
N ILE A 31 -15.98 26.90 15.85
CA ILE A 31 -15.75 28.06 14.96
C ILE A 31 -15.49 29.33 15.78
N ASP A 32 -16.08 29.43 16.98
CA ASP A 32 -16.01 30.58 17.89
C ASP A 32 -15.86 30.15 19.37
N LEU A 33 -15.61 31.10 20.28
CA LEU A 33 -15.46 30.79 21.72
C LEU A 33 -16.70 30.09 22.34
N PRO A 34 -17.95 30.49 22.04
CA PRO A 34 -19.14 29.79 22.52
C PRO A 34 -19.27 28.34 22.02
N SER A 35 -18.96 28.07 20.75
CA SER A 35 -18.94 26.70 20.20
C SER A 35 -17.79 25.88 20.78
N LEU A 36 -16.60 26.46 20.97
CA LEU A 36 -15.48 25.81 21.64
C LEU A 36 -15.84 25.36 23.06
N THR A 37 -16.50 26.24 23.84
CA THR A 37 -16.92 25.93 25.22
C THR A 37 -17.90 24.75 25.26
N ARG A 38 -18.82 24.68 24.29
CA ARG A 38 -19.81 23.60 24.17
C ARG A 38 -19.17 22.28 23.76
N CYS A 39 -18.30 22.29 22.75
CA CYS A 39 -17.57 21.11 22.30
C CYS A 39 -16.61 20.59 23.37
N ALA A 40 -15.95 21.49 24.11
CA ALA A 40 -15.10 21.13 25.25
C ALA A 40 -15.90 20.45 26.38
N ALA A 41 -17.09 20.97 26.70
CA ALA A 41 -17.97 20.34 27.70
C ALA A 41 -18.42 18.94 27.26
N MET A 42 -18.77 18.76 25.98
CA MET A 42 -19.15 17.45 25.44
C MET A 42 -17.97 16.46 25.40
N ALA A 43 -16.78 16.91 25.01
CA ALA A 43 -15.58 16.08 24.99
C ALA A 43 -15.14 15.65 26.40
N LEU A 44 -15.26 16.52 27.39
CA LEU A 44 -14.96 16.19 28.79
C LEU A 44 -16.05 15.33 29.45
N ALA A 45 -17.29 15.40 28.97
CA ALA A 45 -18.38 14.51 29.38
C ALA A 45 -18.33 13.14 28.69
N HIS A 46 -17.42 12.93 27.73
CA HIS A 46 -17.26 11.65 27.05
C HIS A 46 -16.90 10.55 28.08
N PRO A 47 -17.54 9.35 28.03
CA PRO A 47 -17.36 8.31 29.04
C PRO A 47 -15.90 7.92 29.29
N GLU A 48 -15.08 7.95 28.24
CA GLU A 48 -13.66 7.62 28.34
C GLU A 48 -12.80 8.75 28.90
N ALA A 49 -13.13 10.02 28.60
CA ALA A 49 -12.45 11.17 29.17
C ALA A 49 -12.83 11.38 30.65
N SER A 50 -14.08 11.07 31.03
CA SER A 50 -14.54 11.14 32.41
C SER A 50 -13.88 10.10 33.32
N ARG A 51 -13.53 8.92 32.77
CA ARG A 51 -12.88 7.83 33.51
C ARG A 51 -11.35 7.95 33.56
N ASP A 52 -10.73 8.66 32.62
CA ASP A 52 -9.28 8.83 32.52
C ASP A 52 -8.85 10.30 32.77
N PRO A 53 -8.29 10.61 33.96
CA PRO A 53 -7.87 11.97 34.28
C PRO A 53 -6.71 12.48 33.42
N ALA A 54 -5.87 11.59 32.88
CA ALA A 54 -4.77 11.97 31.98
C ALA A 54 -5.32 12.40 30.61
N LEU A 55 -6.28 11.64 30.06
CA LEU A 55 -6.98 12.01 28.83
C LEU A 55 -7.74 13.33 28.98
N ALA A 56 -8.45 13.52 30.10
CA ALA A 56 -9.12 14.79 30.40
C ALA A 56 -8.13 15.96 30.56
N GLY A 57 -6.91 15.71 31.05
CA GLY A 57 -5.83 16.69 31.09
C GLY A 57 -5.35 17.09 29.69
N MET A 58 -5.14 16.12 28.81
CA MET A 58 -4.75 16.34 27.41
C MET A 58 -5.80 17.15 26.65
N ILE A 59 -7.09 16.79 26.80
CA ILE A 59 -8.21 17.52 26.15
C ILE A 59 -8.27 18.97 26.66
N ARG A 60 -8.08 19.22 27.96
CA ARG A 60 -8.07 20.59 28.51
C ARG A 60 -6.92 21.43 27.95
N ASN A 61 -5.73 20.85 27.81
CA ASN A 61 -4.58 21.55 27.22
C ASN A 61 -4.85 21.91 25.76
N PHE A 62 -5.39 20.97 24.99
CA PHE A 62 -5.78 21.22 23.60
C PHE A 62 -6.85 22.32 23.46
N VAL A 63 -7.87 22.31 24.34
CA VAL A 63 -8.91 23.36 24.36
C VAL A 63 -8.30 24.72 24.69
N ALA A 64 -7.35 24.81 25.63
CA ALA A 64 -6.69 26.07 25.96
C ALA A 64 -5.83 26.61 24.80
N GLU A 65 -5.10 25.75 24.09
CA GLU A 65 -4.37 26.12 22.88
C GLU A 65 -5.31 26.63 21.78
N ARG A 66 -6.45 25.95 21.59
CA ARG A 66 -7.46 26.34 20.59
C ARG A 66 -8.15 27.64 20.97
N GLU A 67 -8.46 27.86 22.24
CA GLU A 67 -9.02 29.11 22.75
C GLU A 67 -8.09 30.29 22.50
N ASN A 68 -6.79 30.11 22.73
CA ASN A 68 -5.77 31.11 22.43
C ASN A 68 -5.67 31.38 20.92
N ALA A 69 -5.71 30.36 20.09
CA ALA A 69 -5.71 30.52 18.63
C ALA A 69 -6.94 31.27 18.12
N ILE A 70 -8.14 30.94 18.62
CA ILE A 70 -9.38 31.66 18.27
C ILE A 70 -9.30 33.11 18.75
N ARG A 71 -8.85 33.37 19.99
CA ARG A 71 -8.68 34.74 20.51
C ARG A 71 -7.67 35.54 19.69
N PHE A 72 -6.58 34.92 19.26
CA PHE A 72 -5.57 35.56 18.42
C PHE A 72 -6.13 35.89 17.04
N GLN A 73 -6.85 34.96 16.40
CA GLN A 73 -7.56 35.21 15.15
C GLN A 73 -8.64 36.29 15.30
N ASP A 74 -9.36 36.32 16.42
CA ASP A 74 -10.36 37.35 16.73
C ASP A 74 -9.69 38.73 16.94
N MET A 75 -8.49 38.79 17.52
CA MET A 75 -7.70 40.01 17.65
C MET A 75 -7.12 40.48 16.31
N GLU A 76 -6.69 39.57 15.43
CA GLU A 76 -6.20 39.90 14.09
C GLU A 76 -7.35 40.33 13.15
N MET A 77 -8.49 39.64 13.19
CA MET A 77 -9.71 40.01 12.45
C MET A 77 -10.32 41.31 12.98
N LYS A 78 -10.19 41.60 14.28
CA LYS A 78 -10.52 42.90 14.91
C LYS A 78 -9.33 43.87 14.90
N GLY A 79 -8.47 43.79 13.89
CA GLY A 79 -7.41 44.75 13.64
C GLY A 79 -7.90 46.20 13.80
N GLY A 80 -7.51 46.81 14.93
CA GLY A 80 -7.40 48.26 15.03
C GLY A 80 -8.55 49.04 15.69
N LYS A 81 -9.23 48.53 16.72
CA LYS A 81 -9.86 49.44 17.70
C LYS A 81 -9.47 49.02 19.12
N GLN A 82 -8.39 49.63 19.61
CA GLN A 82 -8.29 49.87 21.05
C GLN A 82 -9.65 50.42 21.52
N PRO A 83 -10.20 49.98 22.66
CA PRO A 83 -11.36 50.63 23.24
C PRO A 83 -10.93 52.07 23.55
N GLY A 84 -11.20 52.97 22.61
CA GLY A 84 -11.16 54.39 22.81
C GLY A 84 -12.17 54.68 23.89
N SER A 85 -11.70 54.71 25.14
CA SER A 85 -12.45 55.27 26.24
C SER A 85 -13.06 56.57 25.72
N LYS A 86 -14.39 56.69 25.79
CA LYS A 86 -15.14 57.86 25.30
C LYS A 86 -14.69 59.17 25.99
N LEU A 87 -13.86 59.06 27.03
CA LEU A 87 -13.22 60.18 27.71
C LEU A 87 -11.95 60.71 27.01
N ARG A 88 -11.34 59.97 26.07
CA ARG A 88 -10.16 60.44 25.30
C ARG A 88 -10.53 61.33 24.10
N MET A 89 -11.77 61.25 23.61
CA MET A 89 -12.27 62.06 22.48
C MET A 89 -12.68 63.47 22.87
N ALA A 90 -12.82 63.78 24.17
CA ALA A 90 -13.23 65.11 24.61
C ALA A 90 -12.08 66.15 24.62
N PHE A 91 -10.82 65.71 24.58
CA PHE A 91 -9.64 66.58 24.73
C PHE A 91 -8.47 66.28 23.79
N GLY A 92 -8.63 65.43 22.77
CA GLY A 92 -7.57 65.10 21.81
C GLY A 92 -7.66 65.95 20.54
N GLY A 93 -6.67 66.81 20.30
CA GLY A 93 -6.48 67.49 19.01
C GLY A 93 -6.31 66.50 17.84
N PRO A 94 -6.18 66.99 16.60
CA PRO A 94 -6.15 66.13 15.40
C PRO A 94 -5.11 65.02 15.57
N MET A 95 -5.55 63.76 15.44
CA MET A 95 -4.65 62.61 15.40
C MET A 95 -3.61 62.83 14.30
N PRO A 96 -2.30 62.73 14.57
CA PRO A 96 -1.33 62.70 13.50
C PRO A 96 -1.62 61.46 12.63
N ALA A 97 -1.53 61.62 11.30
CA ALA A 97 -1.54 60.51 10.37
C ALA A 97 -0.53 59.43 10.86
N PRO A 98 -0.77 58.12 10.61
CA PRO A 98 0.19 57.10 11.01
C PRO A 98 1.55 57.48 10.44
N ALA A 99 2.49 57.81 11.32
CA ALA A 99 3.81 58.29 10.93
C ALA A 99 4.45 57.25 10.01
N GLU A 100 5.01 57.69 8.88
CA GLU A 100 5.73 56.80 7.99
C GLU A 100 6.76 55.99 8.79
N PRO A 101 6.87 54.67 8.54
CA PRO A 101 7.74 53.81 9.32
C PRO A 101 9.18 54.33 9.23
N THR A 102 9.83 54.46 10.38
CA THR A 102 11.23 54.90 10.43
C THR A 102 12.13 53.87 9.74
N LYS A 103 13.27 54.33 9.19
CA LYS A 103 14.29 53.46 8.59
C LYS A 103 14.66 52.27 9.49
N ALA A 104 14.79 52.48 10.79
CA ALA A 104 15.09 51.42 11.76
C ALA A 104 13.98 50.34 11.84
N GLN A 105 12.70 50.74 11.77
CA GLN A 105 11.57 49.81 11.74
C GLN A 105 11.52 49.01 10.43
N LEU A 106 11.82 49.66 9.29
CA LEU A 106 11.90 48.99 7.99
C LEU A 106 13.03 47.97 7.95
N MET A 107 14.23 48.32 8.42
CA MET A 107 15.34 47.37 8.51
C MET A 107 15.04 46.21 9.45
N THR A 108 14.37 46.45 10.58
CA THR A 108 13.94 45.38 11.50
C THR A 108 12.96 44.43 10.81
N THR A 109 12.05 44.98 9.99
CA THR A 109 11.09 44.18 9.22
C THR A 109 11.79 43.34 8.15
N LEU A 110 12.77 43.94 7.47
CA LEU A 110 13.58 43.25 6.46
C LEU A 110 14.36 42.07 7.07
N HIS A 111 15.03 42.25 8.21
CA HIS A 111 15.75 41.16 8.88
C HIS A 111 14.81 40.03 9.31
N LYS A 112 13.58 40.35 9.75
CA LYS A 112 12.57 39.33 10.04
C LYS A 112 12.17 38.55 8.79
N LEU A 113 11.96 39.25 7.68
CA LEU A 113 11.64 38.60 6.39
C LEU A 113 12.80 37.74 5.89
N GLU A 114 14.05 38.18 6.03
CA GLU A 114 15.24 37.38 5.73
C GLU A 114 15.27 36.09 6.57
N HIS A 115 15.08 36.21 7.88
CA HIS A 115 15.04 35.06 8.77
C HIS A 115 13.90 34.09 8.42
N ASP A 116 12.69 34.61 8.18
CA ASP A 116 11.53 33.81 7.79
C ASP A 116 11.78 33.12 6.44
N PHE A 117 12.45 33.78 5.50
CA PHE A 117 12.82 33.20 4.21
C PHE A 117 13.77 32.02 4.38
N ASP A 118 14.81 32.19 5.21
CA ASP A 118 15.78 31.13 5.46
C ASP A 118 15.10 29.92 6.12
N LEU A 119 14.17 30.14 7.07
CA LEU A 119 13.37 29.07 7.66
C LEU A 119 12.49 28.33 6.64
N ARG A 120 11.84 29.06 5.72
CA ARG A 120 11.01 28.48 4.65
C ARG A 120 11.87 27.70 3.64
N SER A 121 13.04 28.25 3.29
CA SER A 121 14.03 27.60 2.41
C SER A 121 14.57 26.30 3.00
N LEU A 122 14.85 26.25 4.31
CA LEU A 122 15.26 25.03 5.01
C LEU A 122 14.16 23.95 5.00
N ARG A 123 12.88 24.36 4.99
CA ARG A 123 11.72 23.47 4.95
C ARG A 123 11.28 23.10 3.53
N PHE A 124 11.98 23.59 2.50
CA PHE A 124 11.58 23.44 1.10
C PHE A 124 10.16 23.98 0.80
N ASP A 125 9.70 24.97 1.56
CA ASP A 125 8.42 25.64 1.35
C ASP A 125 8.59 26.75 0.31
N TYR A 126 8.57 26.36 -0.97
CA TYR A 126 8.74 27.26 -2.10
C TYR A 126 7.65 28.33 -2.18
N ALA A 127 6.39 27.96 -1.89
CA ALA A 127 5.26 28.89 -1.92
C ALA A 127 5.41 29.97 -0.82
N GLY A 128 5.73 29.55 0.40
CA GLY A 128 5.98 30.49 1.50
C GLY A 128 7.21 31.39 1.27
N ALA A 129 8.27 30.85 0.66
CA ALA A 129 9.44 31.65 0.29
C ALA A 129 9.09 32.71 -0.78
N MET A 130 8.29 32.36 -1.78
CA MET A 130 7.81 33.29 -2.81
C MET A 130 6.99 34.43 -2.22
N GLU A 131 6.10 34.14 -1.25
CA GLU A 131 5.32 35.18 -0.57
C GLU A 131 6.24 36.19 0.16
N ILE A 132 7.33 35.71 0.76
CA ILE A 132 8.30 36.58 1.43
C ILE A 132 9.04 37.44 0.42
N ALA A 133 9.51 36.87 -0.69
CA ALA A 133 10.14 37.63 -1.76
C ALA A 133 9.19 38.71 -2.31
N ALA A 134 7.90 38.39 -2.49
CA ALA A 134 6.88 39.37 -2.90
C ALA A 134 6.69 40.49 -1.87
N ARG A 135 6.73 40.19 -0.57
CA ARG A 135 6.67 41.20 0.51
C ARG A 135 7.89 42.11 0.51
N VAL A 136 9.09 41.58 0.24
CA VAL A 136 10.32 42.40 0.12
C VAL A 136 10.24 43.32 -1.10
N GLN A 137 9.73 42.83 -2.23
CA GLN A 137 9.49 43.66 -3.42
C GLN A 137 8.46 44.77 -3.16
N GLU A 138 7.40 44.46 -2.41
CA GLU A 138 6.40 45.47 -2.02
C GLU A 138 6.98 46.51 -1.05
N LEU A 139 7.82 46.10 -0.10
CA LEU A 139 8.52 47.03 0.78
C LEU A 139 9.45 47.96 -0.01
N ARG A 140 10.19 47.43 -0.99
CA ARG A 140 11.00 48.23 -1.91
C ARG A 140 10.15 49.22 -2.70
N ARG A 141 9.01 48.77 -3.26
CA ARG A 141 8.10 49.63 -4.03
C ARG A 141 7.59 50.82 -3.21
N ARG A 142 7.30 50.60 -1.93
CA ARG A 142 6.81 51.64 -1.01
C ARG A 142 7.91 52.54 -0.46
N PHE A 143 9.11 52.00 -0.24
CA PHE A 143 10.21 52.71 0.44
C PHE A 143 11.55 52.58 -0.32
N PRO A 144 11.64 53.06 -1.58
CA PRO A 144 12.82 52.86 -2.44
C PRO A 144 14.08 53.58 -1.95
N VAL A 145 13.94 54.58 -1.07
CA VAL A 145 15.06 55.32 -0.46
C VAL A 145 15.72 54.53 0.68
N HIS A 146 15.03 53.52 1.22
CA HIS A 146 15.48 52.78 2.40
C HIS A 146 15.81 51.32 2.11
N ILE A 147 15.29 50.76 1.03
CA ILE A 147 15.50 49.37 0.64
C ILE A 147 16.09 49.35 -0.76
N ASP A 148 17.32 48.86 -0.84
CA ASP A 148 18.10 48.86 -2.07
C ASP A 148 17.57 47.84 -3.07
N GLU A 149 17.76 48.17 -4.35
CA GLU A 149 17.46 47.28 -5.47
C GLU A 149 18.18 45.93 -5.36
N ALA A 150 19.46 45.98 -4.99
CA ALA A 150 20.30 44.80 -4.85
C ALA A 150 19.71 43.81 -3.82
N THR A 151 19.17 44.30 -2.71
CA THR A 151 18.55 43.45 -1.68
C THR A 151 17.32 42.73 -2.22
N ALA A 152 16.43 43.44 -2.93
CA ALA A 152 15.24 42.84 -3.50
C ALA A 152 15.56 41.82 -4.61
N ASN A 153 16.60 42.08 -5.41
CA ASN A 153 17.08 41.15 -6.44
C ASN A 153 17.76 39.91 -5.83
N ALA A 154 18.48 40.05 -4.73
CA ALA A 154 19.09 38.91 -4.03
C ALA A 154 18.03 37.89 -3.54
N PHE A 155 16.83 38.34 -3.17
CA PHE A 155 15.72 37.43 -2.85
C PHE A 155 15.20 36.67 -4.09
N ALA A 156 15.22 37.29 -5.27
CA ALA A 156 14.86 36.62 -6.52
C ALA A 156 15.88 35.51 -6.86
N ASP A 157 17.17 35.81 -6.72
CA ASP A 157 18.24 34.81 -6.93
C ASP A 157 18.11 33.63 -5.95
N LYS A 158 17.83 33.92 -4.67
CA LYS A 158 17.58 32.88 -3.65
C LYS A 158 16.35 32.03 -3.97
N ILE A 159 15.30 32.60 -4.57
CA ILE A 159 14.10 31.87 -5.01
C ILE A 159 14.44 30.92 -6.16
N ASP A 160 15.21 31.36 -7.14
CA ASP A 160 15.64 30.52 -8.26
C ASP A 160 16.54 29.37 -7.80
N GLU A 161 17.42 29.61 -6.83
CA GLU A 161 18.22 28.56 -6.19
C GLU A 161 17.33 27.55 -5.45
N LEU A 162 16.37 28.03 -4.66
CA LEU A 162 15.43 27.18 -3.94
C LEU A 162 14.58 26.35 -4.90
N ARG A 163 14.08 26.94 -6.00
CA ARG A 163 13.33 26.22 -7.04
C ARG A 163 14.15 25.06 -7.59
N THR A 164 15.39 25.33 -8.01
CA THR A 164 16.29 24.33 -8.59
C THR A 164 16.57 23.18 -7.60
N ARG A 165 16.73 23.50 -6.31
CA ARG A 165 16.89 22.51 -5.25
C ARG A 165 15.61 21.67 -5.07
N CYS A 166 14.43 22.31 -5.01
CA CYS A 166 13.15 21.61 -4.91
C CYS A 166 12.92 20.65 -6.07
N GLU A 167 13.15 21.11 -7.31
CA GLU A 167 13.00 20.29 -8.52
C GLU A 167 13.92 19.07 -8.50
N ARG A 168 15.19 19.25 -8.13
CA ARG A 168 16.14 18.13 -8.00
C ARG A 168 15.67 17.09 -7.00
N TRP A 169 15.17 17.54 -5.84
CA TRP A 169 14.65 16.63 -4.82
C TRP A 169 13.36 15.94 -5.26
N GLN A 170 12.46 16.63 -5.94
CA GLN A 170 11.23 16.05 -6.51
C GLN A 170 11.55 14.97 -7.54
N GLN A 171 12.58 15.17 -8.38
CA GLN A 171 13.07 14.14 -9.30
C GLN A 171 13.59 12.92 -8.55
N GLN A 172 14.38 13.11 -7.48
CA GLN A 172 14.87 12.00 -6.66
C GLN A 172 13.75 11.25 -5.94
N ILE A 173 12.75 11.96 -5.42
CA ILE A 173 11.56 11.35 -4.80
C ILE A 173 10.78 10.53 -5.82
N THR A 174 10.58 11.07 -7.02
CA THR A 174 9.89 10.39 -8.11
C THR A 174 10.65 9.11 -8.49
N GLU A 175 11.97 9.18 -8.58
CA GLU A 175 12.83 8.04 -8.89
C GLU A 175 12.79 6.98 -7.78
N LEU A 176 12.85 7.38 -6.51
CA LEU A 176 12.66 6.47 -5.38
C LEU A 176 11.26 5.82 -5.41
N GLY A 177 10.22 6.56 -5.78
CA GLY A 177 8.87 6.02 -5.96
C GLY A 177 8.81 4.94 -7.05
N LYS A 178 9.46 5.19 -8.20
CA LYS A 178 9.60 4.18 -9.27
C LYS A 178 10.39 2.96 -8.82
N GLN A 179 11.48 3.16 -8.07
CA GLN A 179 12.28 2.05 -7.51
C GLN A 179 11.48 1.22 -6.51
N ALA A 180 10.64 1.84 -5.67
CA ALA A 180 9.75 1.11 -4.77
C ALA A 180 8.75 0.25 -5.55
N ALA A 181 8.10 0.80 -6.57
CA ALA A 181 7.17 0.07 -7.42
C ALA A 181 7.86 -1.06 -8.20
N SER A 182 9.06 -0.82 -8.74
CA SER A 182 9.85 -1.83 -9.43
C SER A 182 10.32 -2.95 -8.50
N ALA A 183 10.75 -2.63 -7.28
CA ALA A 183 11.12 -3.63 -6.27
C ALA A 183 9.91 -4.50 -5.89
N ALA A 184 8.73 -3.90 -5.72
CA ALA A 184 7.49 -4.62 -5.45
C ALA A 184 7.11 -5.56 -6.62
N ALA A 185 7.16 -5.07 -7.87
CA ALA A 185 6.95 -5.89 -9.07
C ALA A 185 8.01 -7.01 -9.22
N GLY A 186 9.21 -6.80 -8.69
CA GLY A 186 10.31 -7.75 -8.66
C GLY A 186 10.23 -8.80 -7.53
N GLY A 187 9.29 -8.67 -6.59
CA GLY A 187 9.21 -9.55 -5.41
C GLY A 187 10.21 -9.20 -4.31
N GLU A 188 10.93 -8.09 -4.44
CA GLU A 188 11.90 -7.60 -3.45
C GLU A 188 11.17 -6.83 -2.33
N GLN A 189 10.28 -7.49 -1.58
CA GLN A 189 9.40 -6.87 -0.58
C GLN A 189 10.16 -6.09 0.51
N GLU A 190 11.30 -6.61 0.98
CA GLU A 190 12.14 -5.93 1.98
C GLU A 190 12.68 -4.60 1.46
N LYS A 191 13.17 -4.59 0.22
CA LYS A 191 13.68 -3.39 -0.43
C LYS A 191 12.58 -2.38 -0.71
N ALA A 192 11.43 -2.83 -1.22
CA ALA A 192 10.27 -1.96 -1.42
C ALA A 192 9.84 -1.29 -0.09
N THR A 193 9.77 -2.08 0.99
CA THR A 193 9.44 -1.59 2.34
C THR A 193 10.48 -0.59 2.86
N TRP A 194 11.77 -0.87 2.68
CA TRP A 194 12.84 0.04 3.07
C TRP A 194 12.76 1.38 2.31
N ILE A 195 12.51 1.35 1.00
CA ILE A 195 12.34 2.57 0.18
C ILE A 195 11.12 3.36 0.65
N LEU A 196 9.98 2.70 0.90
CA LEU A 196 8.77 3.36 1.41
C LEU A 196 8.98 3.99 2.79
N ARG A 197 9.73 3.34 3.69
CA ARG A 197 10.12 3.93 4.99
C ARG A 197 11.00 5.17 4.80
N ARG A 198 11.96 5.12 3.87
CA ARG A 198 12.80 6.28 3.53
C ARG A 198 11.97 7.44 2.98
N LEU A 199 11.03 7.17 2.07
CA LEU A 199 10.11 8.19 1.55
C LEU A 199 9.23 8.78 2.66
N HIS A 200 8.78 7.96 3.61
CA HIS A 200 8.02 8.45 4.76
C HIS A 200 8.87 9.35 5.68
N ALA A 201 10.12 8.98 5.94
CA ALA A 201 11.03 9.86 6.69
C ALA A 201 11.23 11.22 5.98
N ILE A 202 11.36 11.22 4.65
CA ILE A 202 11.43 12.47 3.86
C ILE A 202 10.13 13.29 4.02
N GLN A 203 8.96 12.65 3.94
CA GLN A 203 7.67 13.33 4.11
C GLN A 203 7.53 13.95 5.51
N VAL A 204 7.93 13.24 6.57
CA VAL A 204 7.87 13.76 7.95
C VAL A 204 8.80 14.97 8.14
N LEU A 205 10.00 14.92 7.56
CA LEU A 205 10.98 16.01 7.67
C LEU A 205 10.65 17.21 6.76
N HIS A 206 10.07 16.95 5.59
CA HIS A 206 9.84 17.93 4.54
C HIS A 206 8.46 17.76 3.87
N PRO A 207 7.35 18.05 4.59
CA PRO A 207 5.99 17.84 4.09
C PRO A 207 5.64 18.72 2.87
N ALA A 208 6.29 19.89 2.74
CA ALA A 208 6.13 20.75 1.56
C ALA A 208 6.72 20.13 0.28
N LEU A 209 7.74 19.27 0.43
CA LEU A 209 8.42 18.62 -0.68
C LEU A 209 7.70 17.33 -1.12
N LEU A 210 7.17 16.57 -0.15
CA LEU A 210 6.43 15.34 -0.38
C LEU A 210 5.12 15.34 0.44
N PRO A 211 4.00 15.79 -0.15
CA PRO A 211 2.70 15.77 0.52
C PRO A 211 2.18 14.36 0.79
N ASP A 212 1.29 14.23 1.78
CA ASP A 212 0.66 12.95 2.18
C ASP A 212 -0.05 12.24 1.02
N SER A 213 -0.72 13.02 0.15
CA SER A 213 -1.40 12.48 -1.02
C SER A 213 -0.45 11.80 -2.00
N GLN A 214 0.78 12.32 -2.15
CA GLN A 214 1.78 11.76 -3.05
C GLN A 214 2.41 10.50 -2.47
N ILE A 215 2.74 10.46 -1.17
CA ILE A 215 3.27 9.23 -0.56
C ILE A 215 2.23 8.10 -0.56
N GLU A 216 0.95 8.41 -0.34
CA GLU A 216 -0.13 7.42 -0.46
C GLU A 216 -0.30 6.93 -1.91
N ALA A 217 -0.16 7.80 -2.90
CA ALA A 217 -0.15 7.39 -4.30
C ALA A 217 1.02 6.43 -4.62
N ILE A 218 2.22 6.70 -4.09
CA ILE A 218 3.39 5.82 -4.25
C ILE A 218 3.14 4.47 -3.55
N ARG A 219 2.64 4.48 -2.30
CA ARG A 219 2.27 3.27 -1.55
C ARG A 219 1.27 2.42 -2.32
N LYS A 220 0.20 3.04 -2.82
CA LYS A 220 -0.82 2.37 -3.63
C LYS A 220 -0.23 1.75 -4.89
N THR A 221 0.63 2.48 -5.60
CA THR A 221 1.31 1.96 -6.80
C THR A 221 2.16 0.74 -6.49
N ALA A 222 2.96 0.79 -5.42
CA ALA A 222 3.79 -0.33 -4.99
C ALA A 222 2.94 -1.54 -4.53
N ALA A 223 1.85 -1.31 -3.80
CA ALA A 223 0.94 -2.36 -3.38
C ALA A 223 0.26 -3.05 -4.57
N THR A 224 -0.24 -2.29 -5.55
CA THR A 224 -0.80 -2.84 -6.79
C THR A 224 0.22 -3.66 -7.57
N ALA A 225 1.48 -3.21 -7.63
CA ALA A 225 2.55 -3.94 -8.30
C ALA A 225 2.87 -5.28 -7.60
N SER A 226 2.90 -5.31 -6.26
CA SER A 226 3.05 -6.56 -5.49
C SER A 226 1.88 -7.50 -5.75
N ALA A 227 0.64 -7.01 -5.65
CA ALA A 227 -0.56 -7.83 -5.86
C ALA A 227 -0.62 -8.42 -7.27
N THR A 228 -0.23 -7.64 -8.29
CA THR A 228 -0.19 -8.12 -9.68
C THR A 228 0.85 -9.24 -9.84
N ARG A 229 2.00 -9.13 -9.18
CA ARG A 229 3.02 -10.18 -9.18
C ARG A 229 2.54 -11.44 -8.48
N GLU A 230 1.98 -11.30 -7.27
CA GLU A 230 1.43 -12.42 -6.49
C GLU A 230 0.37 -13.16 -7.31
N GLN A 231 -0.50 -12.43 -8.00
CA GLN A 231 -1.47 -13.03 -8.93
C GLN A 231 -0.78 -13.79 -10.08
N HIS A 232 0.26 -13.22 -10.71
CA HIS A 232 1.01 -13.92 -11.76
C HIS A 232 1.71 -15.18 -11.26
N GLU A 233 2.29 -15.15 -10.06
CA GLU A 233 2.93 -16.31 -9.43
C GLU A 233 1.89 -17.40 -9.12
N ALA A 234 0.73 -17.04 -8.57
CA ALA A 234 -0.38 -17.97 -8.32
C ALA A 234 -0.90 -18.62 -9.63
N VAL A 235 -1.13 -17.83 -10.69
CA VAL A 235 -1.50 -18.37 -12.01
C VAL A 235 -0.41 -19.31 -12.53
N GLY A 236 0.86 -18.94 -12.36
CA GLY A 236 2.00 -19.78 -12.73
C GLY A 236 1.99 -21.12 -12.01
N ALA A 237 1.71 -21.14 -10.71
CA ALA A 237 1.62 -22.35 -9.91
C ALA A 237 0.48 -23.28 -10.37
N VAL A 238 -0.70 -22.73 -10.62
CA VAL A 238 -1.85 -23.47 -11.18
C VAL A 238 -1.47 -24.12 -12.52
N LEU A 239 -0.93 -23.34 -13.46
CA LEU A 239 -0.55 -23.86 -14.79
C LEU A 239 0.56 -24.92 -14.72
N GLN A 240 1.54 -24.71 -13.86
CA GLN A 240 2.62 -25.68 -13.65
C GLN A 240 2.06 -26.99 -13.12
N ARG A 241 1.10 -26.93 -12.19
CA ARG A 241 0.46 -28.11 -11.63
C ARG A 241 -0.40 -28.86 -12.66
N GLU A 242 -1.21 -28.12 -13.43
CA GLU A 242 -1.97 -28.70 -14.55
C GLU A 242 -1.06 -29.46 -15.52
N LYS A 243 0.07 -28.85 -15.89
CA LYS A 243 1.05 -29.46 -16.79
C LYS A 243 1.66 -30.72 -16.20
N GLN A 244 2.07 -30.71 -14.93
CA GLN A 244 2.64 -31.90 -14.27
C GLN A 244 1.69 -33.10 -14.29
N ILE A 245 0.42 -32.88 -13.99
CA ILE A 245 -0.60 -33.94 -14.00
C ILE A 245 -0.88 -34.42 -15.43
N ALA A 246 -0.96 -33.51 -16.40
CA ALA A 246 -1.12 -33.89 -17.80
C ALA A 246 0.07 -34.73 -18.30
N ASP A 247 1.29 -34.34 -17.95
CA ASP A 247 2.51 -35.08 -18.28
C ASP A 247 2.53 -36.46 -17.62
N GLU A 248 2.12 -36.58 -16.35
CA GLU A 248 2.02 -37.88 -15.65
C GLU A 248 1.02 -38.82 -16.35
N ILE A 249 -0.15 -38.32 -16.75
CA ILE A 249 -1.17 -39.11 -17.46
C ILE A 249 -0.67 -39.52 -18.85
N ASN A 250 -0.03 -38.61 -19.59
CA ASN A 250 0.52 -38.90 -20.91
C ASN A 250 1.62 -39.97 -20.84
N GLN A 251 2.52 -39.88 -19.85
CA GLN A 251 3.55 -40.91 -19.64
C GLN A 251 2.94 -42.28 -19.37
N LEU A 252 1.85 -42.35 -18.59
CA LEU A 252 1.15 -43.62 -18.35
C LEU A 252 0.49 -44.15 -19.62
N ALA A 253 -0.12 -43.27 -20.42
CA ALA A 253 -0.69 -43.62 -21.72
C ALA A 253 0.39 -44.18 -22.67
N ASP A 254 1.53 -43.52 -22.76
CA ASP A 254 2.66 -43.93 -23.60
C ASP A 254 3.20 -45.31 -23.18
N VAL A 255 3.35 -45.57 -21.89
CA VAL A 255 3.79 -46.88 -21.38
C VAL A 255 2.79 -47.98 -21.75
N ILE A 256 1.49 -47.68 -21.65
CA ILE A 256 0.43 -48.63 -22.04
C ILE A 256 0.51 -48.90 -23.54
N ILE A 257 0.47 -47.87 -24.38
CA ILE A 257 0.54 -47.99 -25.84
C ILE A 257 1.83 -48.70 -26.30
N GLN A 258 2.97 -48.36 -25.71
CA GLN A 258 4.27 -48.96 -26.03
C GLN A 258 4.29 -50.45 -25.72
N PHE A 259 3.72 -50.86 -24.58
CA PHE A 259 3.58 -52.28 -24.25
C PHE A 259 2.75 -53.01 -25.32
N HIS A 260 1.63 -52.45 -25.78
CA HIS A 260 0.83 -53.07 -26.85
C HIS A 260 1.56 -53.21 -28.16
N ARG A 261 2.31 -52.17 -28.53
CA ARG A 261 3.11 -52.21 -29.74
C ARG A 261 4.12 -53.34 -29.68
N LEU A 262 4.84 -53.46 -28.57
CA LEU A 262 5.87 -54.50 -28.38
C LEU A 262 5.28 -55.90 -28.29
N GLU A 263 4.11 -56.08 -27.68
CA GLU A 263 3.43 -57.38 -27.63
C GLU A 263 3.01 -57.88 -29.02
N ARG A 264 2.62 -56.97 -29.93
CA ARG A 264 2.24 -57.31 -31.31
C ARG A 264 3.45 -57.57 -32.21
N GLU A 265 4.55 -56.86 -31.99
CA GLU A 265 5.75 -56.91 -32.85
C GLU A 265 6.71 -58.06 -32.48
N HIS A 266 6.66 -58.58 -31.25
CA HIS A 266 7.61 -59.57 -30.76
C HIS A 266 6.94 -60.80 -30.13
N PRO A 267 7.61 -61.98 -30.16
CA PRO A 267 7.17 -63.14 -29.40
C PRO A 267 7.08 -62.82 -27.91
N ARG A 268 6.08 -63.41 -27.22
CA ARG A 268 5.79 -63.15 -25.80
C ARG A 268 6.96 -63.42 -24.85
N GLU A 269 7.86 -64.32 -25.24
CA GLU A 269 9.05 -64.73 -24.47
C GLU A 269 10.24 -63.79 -24.68
N SER A 270 10.10 -62.75 -25.51
CA SER A 270 11.16 -61.77 -25.72
C SER A 270 11.45 -60.99 -24.43
N PRO A 271 12.73 -60.81 -24.05
CA PRO A 271 13.09 -60.03 -22.85
C PRO A 271 12.61 -58.57 -22.92
N LEU A 272 12.41 -58.04 -24.14
CA LEU A 272 11.83 -56.71 -24.35
C LEU A 272 10.35 -56.65 -23.94
N VAL A 273 9.60 -57.72 -24.21
CA VAL A 273 8.17 -57.82 -23.87
C VAL A 273 8.00 -58.05 -22.36
N GLU A 274 8.85 -58.85 -21.73
CA GLU A 274 8.85 -59.01 -20.26
C GLU A 274 9.15 -57.69 -19.53
N ALA A 275 10.16 -56.95 -19.98
CA ALA A 275 10.50 -55.65 -19.40
C ALA A 275 9.35 -54.64 -19.58
N ALA A 276 8.72 -54.62 -20.76
CA ALA A 276 7.55 -53.78 -21.04
C ALA A 276 6.33 -54.19 -20.20
N LEU A 277 6.11 -55.49 -19.96
CA LEU A 277 5.04 -56.02 -19.12
C LEU A 277 5.18 -55.56 -17.67
N ALA A 278 6.41 -55.54 -17.13
CA ALA A 278 6.66 -55.04 -15.78
C ALA A 278 6.29 -53.55 -15.66
N ARG A 279 6.68 -52.74 -16.65
CA ARG A 279 6.33 -51.31 -16.73
C ARG A 279 4.83 -51.10 -16.89
N TYR A 280 4.18 -51.87 -17.76
CA TYR A 280 2.73 -51.87 -17.93
C TYR A 280 2.00 -52.20 -16.62
N LYS A 281 2.38 -53.27 -15.92
CA LYS A 281 1.79 -53.63 -14.62
C LYS A 281 1.97 -52.54 -13.57
N ALA A 282 3.07 -51.79 -13.61
CA ALA A 282 3.28 -50.62 -12.75
C ALA A 282 2.36 -49.46 -13.15
N ALA A 283 2.28 -49.14 -14.45
CA ALA A 283 1.41 -48.08 -14.98
C ALA A 283 -0.07 -48.36 -14.69
N VAL A 284 -0.52 -49.60 -14.89
CA VAL A 284 -1.89 -50.04 -14.55
C VAL A 284 -2.19 -49.82 -13.08
N ARG A 285 -1.29 -50.24 -12.17
CA ARG A 285 -1.46 -49.99 -10.73
C ARG A 285 -1.58 -48.50 -10.42
N ARG A 286 -0.79 -47.65 -11.09
CA ARG A 286 -0.85 -46.19 -10.94
C ARG A 286 -2.18 -45.61 -11.44
N VAL A 287 -2.68 -46.03 -12.60
CA VAL A 287 -3.98 -45.61 -13.15
C VAL A 287 -5.16 -46.01 -12.25
N TYR A 288 -5.07 -47.18 -11.61
CA TYR A 288 -6.08 -47.59 -10.61
C TYR A 288 -5.96 -46.81 -9.30
N ALA A 289 -4.76 -46.37 -8.92
CA ALA A 289 -4.55 -45.49 -7.76
C ALA A 289 -5.09 -44.06 -7.97
N PHE A 290 -5.31 -43.62 -9.21
CA PHE A 290 -6.03 -42.38 -9.52
C PHE A 290 -7.55 -42.56 -9.41
N ASP A 291 -8.00 -42.88 -8.20
CA ASP A 291 -9.40 -43.10 -7.88
C ASP A 291 -10.16 -41.78 -7.61
N THR A 292 -11.37 -41.92 -7.08
CA THR A 292 -12.23 -40.78 -6.73
C THR A 292 -11.63 -39.95 -5.59
N GLU A 293 -10.88 -40.57 -4.68
CA GLU A 293 -10.22 -39.89 -3.56
C GLU A 293 -9.04 -39.05 -4.03
N TRP A 294 -8.25 -39.58 -4.97
CA TRP A 294 -7.18 -38.81 -5.63
C TRP A 294 -7.74 -37.62 -6.42
N LEU A 295 -8.83 -37.82 -7.18
CA LEU A 295 -9.49 -36.72 -7.91
C LEU A 295 -10.05 -35.65 -6.96
N ALA A 296 -10.66 -36.06 -5.85
CA ALA A 296 -11.14 -35.12 -4.83
C ALA A 296 -9.98 -34.35 -4.19
N SER A 297 -8.87 -35.02 -3.91
CA SER A 297 -7.66 -34.39 -3.38
C SER A 297 -7.06 -33.38 -4.36
N LEU A 298 -7.02 -33.72 -5.66
CA LEU A 298 -6.58 -32.80 -6.71
C LEU A 298 -7.52 -31.60 -6.84
N MET A 299 -8.83 -31.80 -6.73
CA MET A 299 -9.79 -30.69 -6.74
C MET A 299 -9.54 -29.73 -5.58
N VAL A 300 -9.36 -30.24 -4.36
CA VAL A 300 -9.04 -29.42 -3.18
C VAL A 300 -7.70 -28.70 -3.34
N GLU A 301 -6.68 -29.37 -3.87
CA GLU A 301 -5.38 -28.76 -4.16
C GLU A 301 -5.52 -27.59 -5.15
N MET A 302 -6.26 -27.79 -6.25
CA MET A 302 -6.47 -26.76 -7.25
C MET A 302 -7.36 -25.62 -6.73
N GLU A 303 -8.36 -25.91 -5.89
CA GLU A 303 -9.17 -24.89 -5.20
C GLU A 303 -8.31 -24.06 -4.25
N SER A 304 -7.43 -24.67 -3.47
CA SER A 304 -6.49 -23.95 -2.61
C SER A 304 -5.57 -23.01 -3.40
N LEU A 305 -5.08 -23.44 -4.57
CA LEU A 305 -4.27 -22.59 -5.44
C LEU A 305 -5.09 -21.45 -6.10
N LEU A 306 -6.39 -21.66 -6.30
CA LEU A 306 -7.31 -20.62 -6.76
C LEU A 306 -7.69 -19.64 -5.65
N ASP A 307 -7.78 -20.08 -4.39
CA ASP A 307 -8.01 -19.19 -3.25
C ASP A 307 -6.85 -18.20 -3.05
N GLU A 308 -5.62 -18.61 -3.40
CA GLU A 308 -4.45 -17.73 -3.43
C GLU A 308 -4.56 -16.64 -4.51
N LEU A 309 -5.31 -16.87 -5.59
CA LEU A 309 -5.68 -15.86 -6.57
C LEU A 309 -6.74 -14.92 -5.95
N HIS A 310 -6.29 -13.87 -5.27
CA HIS A 310 -7.16 -12.90 -4.63
C HIS A 310 -8.08 -12.19 -5.66
N GLY A 311 -9.28 -12.71 -5.89
CA GLY A 311 -10.32 -12.07 -6.73
C GLY A 311 -11.31 -13.06 -7.40
N ASP A 312 -12.41 -12.51 -7.92
CA ASP A 312 -13.42 -13.21 -8.73
C ASP A 312 -12.87 -13.59 -10.12
N ASP A 313 -11.74 -14.30 -10.20
CA ASP A 313 -11.20 -14.75 -11.48
C ASP A 313 -11.98 -15.99 -11.97
N ARG A 314 -13.22 -15.74 -12.39
CA ARG A 314 -14.15 -16.73 -12.95
C ARG A 314 -13.52 -17.49 -14.13
N ARG A 315 -12.55 -16.88 -14.81
CA ARG A 315 -11.82 -17.49 -15.91
C ARG A 315 -10.88 -18.59 -15.43
N ALA A 316 -10.12 -18.34 -14.36
CA ALA A 316 -9.25 -19.34 -13.74
C ALA A 316 -10.05 -20.53 -13.20
N HIS A 317 -11.16 -20.27 -12.50
CA HIS A 317 -12.09 -21.31 -12.03
C HIS A 317 -12.66 -22.16 -13.18
N GLY A 318 -13.08 -21.51 -14.27
CA GLY A 318 -13.56 -22.19 -15.47
C GLY A 318 -12.48 -22.98 -16.21
N GLN A 319 -11.21 -22.59 -16.10
CA GLN A 319 -10.08 -23.37 -16.61
C GLN A 319 -9.87 -24.63 -15.77
N VAL A 320 -9.74 -24.50 -14.46
CA VAL A 320 -9.53 -25.64 -13.54
C VAL A 320 -10.67 -26.65 -13.67
N THR A 321 -11.92 -26.18 -13.72
CA THR A 321 -13.09 -27.07 -13.91
C THR A 321 -12.98 -27.88 -15.21
N ARG A 322 -12.57 -27.25 -16.32
CA ARG A 322 -12.35 -27.94 -17.61
C ARG A 322 -11.18 -28.90 -17.53
N PHE A 323 -10.10 -28.52 -16.84
CA PHE A 323 -8.94 -29.37 -16.64
C PHE A 323 -9.30 -30.64 -15.86
N ILE A 324 -10.02 -30.53 -14.74
CA ILE A 324 -10.48 -31.70 -13.96
C ILE A 324 -11.39 -32.61 -14.81
N ALA A 325 -12.29 -32.04 -15.62
CA ALA A 325 -13.12 -32.81 -16.54
C ALA A 325 -12.28 -33.58 -17.59
N ASN A 326 -11.22 -32.97 -18.11
CA ASN A 326 -10.29 -33.59 -19.05
C ASN A 326 -9.50 -34.73 -18.39
N VAL A 327 -8.97 -34.52 -17.18
CA VAL A 327 -8.27 -35.54 -16.39
C VAL A 327 -9.18 -36.75 -16.17
N ARG A 328 -10.42 -36.52 -15.72
CA ARG A 328 -11.40 -37.60 -15.52
C ARG A 328 -11.65 -38.38 -16.81
N SER A 329 -11.80 -37.69 -17.93
CA SER A 329 -12.04 -38.31 -19.24
C SER A 329 -10.85 -39.14 -19.71
N ALA A 330 -9.62 -38.63 -19.53
CA ALA A 330 -8.39 -39.34 -19.86
C ALA A 330 -8.22 -40.61 -19.01
N LEU A 331 -8.45 -40.53 -17.70
CA LEU A 331 -8.37 -41.69 -16.81
C LEU A 331 -9.42 -42.76 -17.13
N LEU A 332 -10.65 -42.36 -17.48
CA LEU A 332 -11.69 -43.28 -17.92
C LEU A 332 -11.30 -43.99 -19.21
N ARG A 333 -10.72 -43.26 -20.18
CA ARG A 333 -10.23 -43.83 -21.43
C ARG A 333 -9.10 -44.84 -21.17
N LEU A 334 -8.11 -44.51 -20.36
CA LEU A 334 -7.03 -45.43 -20.01
C LEU A 334 -7.54 -46.69 -19.32
N ARG A 335 -8.51 -46.57 -18.41
CA ARG A 335 -9.14 -47.73 -17.77
C ARG A 335 -9.91 -48.60 -18.76
N GLN A 336 -10.57 -47.99 -19.74
CA GLN A 336 -11.28 -48.71 -20.79
C GLN A 336 -10.30 -49.48 -21.68
N GLU A 337 -9.24 -48.83 -22.15
CA GLU A 337 -8.17 -49.48 -22.91
C GLU A 337 -7.61 -50.67 -22.11
N ILE A 338 -7.21 -50.47 -20.84
CA ILE A 338 -6.71 -51.55 -19.95
C ILE A 338 -7.69 -52.74 -19.85
N ARG A 339 -9.00 -52.50 -19.84
CA ARG A 339 -10.01 -53.58 -19.79
C ARG A 339 -10.10 -54.34 -21.10
N GLU A 340 -10.12 -53.65 -22.23
CA GLU A 340 -10.13 -54.24 -23.56
C GLU A 340 -8.92 -55.17 -23.74
N ILE A 341 -7.75 -54.69 -23.33
CA ILE A 341 -6.49 -55.45 -23.37
C ILE A 341 -6.56 -56.70 -22.50
N LYS A 342 -7.07 -56.59 -21.25
CA LYS A 342 -7.22 -57.76 -20.38
C LYS A 342 -8.14 -58.81 -20.98
N ALA A 343 -9.17 -58.39 -21.72
CA ALA A 343 -10.07 -59.30 -22.42
C ALA A 343 -9.38 -60.01 -23.59
N GLU A 344 -8.57 -59.30 -24.39
CA GLU A 344 -7.78 -59.88 -25.49
C GLU A 344 -6.74 -60.89 -24.98
N LEU A 345 -6.02 -60.55 -23.90
CA LEU A 345 -5.03 -61.42 -23.27
C LEU A 345 -5.64 -62.67 -22.61
N GLY A 346 -6.82 -62.53 -22.00
CA GLY A 346 -7.55 -63.63 -21.37
C GLY A 346 -8.30 -64.54 -22.35
N GLY A 347 -8.68 -64.03 -23.53
CA GLY A 347 -9.39 -64.78 -24.58
C GLY A 347 -8.47 -65.63 -25.48
N GLY A 348 -7.16 -65.34 -25.52
CA GLY A 348 -6.19 -66.06 -26.37
C GLY A 348 -5.68 -67.40 -25.84
N GLY A 349 -6.23 -67.90 -24.72
CA GLY A 349 -5.80 -69.14 -24.06
C GLY A 349 -6.62 -70.39 -24.39
N ALA A 350 -7.64 -70.32 -25.26
CA ALA A 350 -8.58 -71.41 -25.52
C ALA A 350 -8.62 -71.84 -26.99
N THR A 351 -7.49 -71.90 -27.69
CA THR A 351 -7.36 -72.62 -28.97
C THR A 351 -5.92 -73.11 -29.14
N GLY A 352 -5.50 -74.00 -28.24
CA GLY A 352 -4.34 -74.88 -28.47
C GLY A 352 -4.74 -76.04 -29.41
N PRO A 353 -3.91 -76.37 -30.42
CA PRO A 353 -4.25 -77.30 -31.50
C PRO A 353 -3.94 -78.77 -31.17
N SER A 354 -4.35 -79.64 -32.09
CA SER A 354 -4.07 -81.09 -32.21
C SER A 354 -5.09 -82.01 -31.53
N GLU A 355 -5.67 -83.02 -32.19
CA GLU A 355 -5.25 -83.70 -33.43
C GLU A 355 -6.42 -84.49 -34.07
N PRO A 356 -6.31 -84.88 -35.35
CA PRO A 356 -7.30 -85.65 -36.08
C PRO A 356 -7.10 -87.17 -35.98
N ARG A 357 -8.23 -87.89 -36.12
CA ARG A 357 -8.42 -89.28 -36.59
C ARG A 357 -7.79 -90.43 -35.80
N ALA A 358 -8.63 -91.40 -35.41
CA ALA A 358 -8.89 -92.63 -36.18
C ALA A 358 -10.16 -93.32 -35.67
#